data_AF-A0A8S3ZQL7-F1
#
_entry.id   AF-A0A8S3ZQL7-F1
#
_cell.length_a   1.000
_cell.length_b   1.000
_cell.length_c   1.000
_cell.angle_alpha   90.00
_cell.angle_beta   90.00
_cell.angle_gamma   90.00
#
_symmetry.space_group_name_H-M   'P 1'
#
loop_
_entity.id
_entity.type
_entity.pdbx_description
1 polymer ?
#
loop_
_entity_poly.entity_id
_entity_poly.type
_entity_poly.pdbx_seq_one_letter_code
_entity_poly.pdbx_strand_id
1 'polypeptide(L)'
;QGIDLSKDSMAMQRLREAAEKAKCELSSALQTDINLPYLTMDASGPKHMNMKLTRSKFESIVDGLVKRTVGPCQKALQDADVKKTDIGEVILVGGMTRMPKVQATVQELFGRTPSKS
;
A
#
# COMPACT_ATOMS: atom_id res chain seq x y z
N GLN A 1 -22.96 10.59 -10.96
CA GLN A 1 -23.41 9.30 -11.52
C GLN A 1 -22.20 8.39 -11.64
N GLY A 2 -22.13 7.35 -10.82
CA GLY A 2 -20.98 6.44 -10.79
C GLY A 2 -21.18 5.33 -11.80
N ILE A 3 -20.24 5.17 -12.74
CA ILE A 3 -20.19 4.02 -13.62
C ILE A 3 -19.47 2.92 -12.84
N ASP A 4 -20.12 1.75 -12.76
CA ASP A 4 -19.49 0.58 -12.18
C ASP A 4 -18.50 -0.02 -13.19
N LEU A 5 -17.22 0.27 -12.98
CA LEU A 5 -16.12 -0.20 -13.80
C LEU A 5 -15.81 -1.69 -13.56
N SER A 6 -16.37 -2.34 -12.53
CA SER A 6 -16.03 -3.72 -12.18
C SER A 6 -16.39 -4.74 -13.28
N LYS A 7 -17.32 -4.38 -14.16
CA LYS A 7 -17.78 -5.19 -15.30
C LYS A 7 -16.90 -5.04 -16.54
N ASP A 8 -16.08 -4.00 -16.61
CA ASP A 8 -15.19 -3.72 -17.74
C ASP A 8 -13.78 -4.22 -17.40
N SER A 9 -13.41 -5.38 -17.95
CA SER A 9 -12.13 -6.02 -17.70
C SER A 9 -10.94 -5.17 -18.17
N MET A 10 -11.10 -4.43 -19.26
CA MET A 10 -10.05 -3.57 -19.82
C MET A 10 -9.85 -2.33 -18.95
N ALA A 11 -10.95 -1.68 -18.53
CA ALA A 11 -10.88 -0.56 -17.60
C ALA A 11 -10.29 -0.97 -16.25
N MET A 12 -10.66 -2.14 -15.72
CA MET A 12 -10.12 -2.67 -14.46
C MET A 12 -8.63 -2.99 -14.54
N GLN A 13 -8.14 -3.50 -15.66
CA GLN A 13 -6.71 -3.74 -15.84
C GLN A 13 -5.93 -2.42 -15.81
N ARG A 14 -6.36 -1.42 -16.58
CA ARG A 14 -5.71 -0.10 -16.61
C ARG A 14 -5.76 0.58 -15.24
N LEU A 15 -6.88 0.44 -14.53
CA LEU A 15 -7.03 0.95 -13.18
C LEU A 15 -6.07 0.27 -12.20
N ARG A 16 -5.87 -1.05 -12.30
CA ARG A 16 -4.91 -1.79 -11.47
C ARG A 16 -3.48 -1.32 -11.71
N GLU A 17 -3.07 -1.17 -12.97
CA GLU A 17 -1.73 -0.69 -13.33
C GLU A 17 -1.49 0.74 -12.80
N ALA A 18 -2.46 1.64 -12.98
CA ALA A 18 -2.37 2.99 -12.47
C ALA A 18 -2.38 3.04 -10.93
N ALA A 19 -3.17 2.19 -10.28
CA ALA A 19 -3.18 2.09 -8.82
C ALA A 19 -1.85 1.57 -8.27
N GLU A 20 -1.23 0.58 -8.93
CA GLU A 20 0.10 0.10 -8.54
C GLU A 20 1.17 1.18 -8.71
N LYS A 21 1.14 1.89 -9.85
CA LYS A 21 2.06 3.01 -10.10
C LYS A 21 1.90 4.11 -9.05
N ALA A 22 0.66 4.53 -8.77
CA ALA A 22 0.33 5.52 -7.75
C ALA A 22 0.81 5.09 -6.35
N LYS A 23 0.59 3.82 -5.98
CA LYS A 23 1.09 3.23 -4.72
C LYS A 23 2.62 3.32 -4.61
N CYS A 24 3.34 2.96 -5.67
CA CYS A 24 4.80 3.03 -5.70
C CYS A 24 5.28 4.49 -5.59
N GLU A 25 4.66 5.42 -6.32
CA GLU A 25 4.98 6.84 -6.25
C GLU A 25 4.73 7.41 -4.85
N LEU A 26 3.62 7.05 -4.20
CA LEU A 26 3.29 7.49 -2.84
C LEU A 26 4.27 6.98 -1.77
N SER A 27 5.08 5.96 -2.08
CA SER A 27 6.16 5.52 -1.19
C SER A 27 7.30 6.54 -1.12
N SER A 28 7.44 7.41 -2.13
CA SER A 28 8.44 8.48 -2.19
C SER A 28 7.81 9.87 -2.09
N ALA A 29 6.72 10.12 -2.82
CA ALA A 29 5.99 11.39 -2.89
C ALA A 29 4.83 11.45 -1.87
N LEU A 30 4.44 12.68 -1.47
CA LEU A 30 3.33 12.90 -0.54
C LEU A 30 1.95 12.85 -1.25
N GLN A 31 1.94 13.02 -2.56
CA GLN A 31 0.74 13.04 -3.39
C GLN A 31 1.07 12.52 -4.79
N THR A 32 0.10 11.89 -5.44
CA THR A 32 0.15 11.46 -6.85
C THR A 32 -1.19 11.77 -7.52
N ASP A 33 -1.16 11.97 -8.83
CA ASP A 33 -2.33 12.23 -9.66
C ASP A 33 -2.61 11.00 -10.55
N ILE A 34 -3.74 10.35 -10.32
CA ILE A 34 -4.21 9.20 -11.11
C ILE A 34 -5.02 9.74 -12.29
N ASN A 35 -4.41 9.76 -13.47
CA ASN A 35 -5.04 10.18 -14.71
C ASN A 35 -5.18 9.01 -15.70
N LEU A 36 -6.42 8.59 -15.95
CA LEU A 36 -6.78 7.53 -16.87
C LEU A 36 -7.70 8.10 -17.96
N PRO A 37 -7.14 8.49 -19.12
CA PRO A 37 -7.94 8.96 -20.23
C PRO A 37 -8.62 7.78 -20.94
N TYR A 38 -9.86 8.00 -21.40
CA TYR A 38 -10.68 7.01 -22.11
C TYR A 38 -10.81 5.70 -21.31
N LEU A 39 -11.22 5.81 -20.05
CA LEU A 39 -11.31 4.68 -19.14
C LEU A 39 -12.49 3.78 -19.47
N THR A 40 -13.65 4.37 -19.78
CA THR A 40 -14.86 3.64 -20.19
C THR A 40 -15.74 4.54 -21.07
N MET A 41 -16.76 3.97 -21.70
CA MET A 41 -17.70 4.70 -22.55
C MET A 41 -19.11 4.54 -21.99
N ASP A 42 -19.82 5.67 -21.83
CA ASP A 42 -21.23 5.71 -21.42
C ASP A 42 -22.08 6.22 -22.59
N ALA A 43 -23.42 6.20 -22.44
CA ALA A 43 -24.37 6.77 -23.39
C ALA A 43 -24.10 8.26 -23.70
N SER A 44 -23.36 8.96 -22.83
CA SER A 44 -22.95 10.36 -23.00
C SER A 44 -21.53 10.56 -23.57
N GLY A 45 -20.84 9.49 -23.96
CA GLY A 45 -19.50 9.53 -24.55
C GLY A 45 -18.38 8.98 -23.65
N PRO A 46 -17.09 9.11 -24.08
CA PRO A 46 -15.95 8.59 -23.36
C PRO A 46 -15.76 9.30 -22.02
N LYS A 47 -15.44 8.53 -20.98
CA LYS A 47 -15.19 9.02 -19.62
C LYS A 47 -13.72 8.89 -19.28
N HIS A 48 -13.21 9.90 -18.60
CA HIS A 48 -11.85 9.97 -18.09
C HIS A 48 -11.92 9.95 -16.56
N MET A 49 -10.93 9.34 -15.92
CA MET A 49 -10.77 9.42 -14.47
C MET A 49 -9.56 10.29 -14.17
N ASN A 50 -9.79 11.38 -13.43
CA ASN A 50 -8.71 12.19 -12.88
C ASN A 50 -8.96 12.32 -11.38
N MET A 51 -8.05 11.76 -10.57
CA MET A 51 -8.17 11.76 -9.13
C MET A 51 -6.81 12.02 -8.49
N LYS A 52 -6.77 12.96 -7.55
CA LYS A 52 -5.60 13.21 -6.73
C LYS A 52 -5.64 12.30 -5.52
N LEU A 53 -4.57 11.55 -5.25
CA LEU A 53 -4.45 10.68 -4.09
C LEU A 53 -3.27 11.14 -3.22
N THR A 54 -3.54 11.40 -1.95
CA THR A 54 -2.50 11.74 -0.97
C THR A 54 -2.00 10.49 -0.24
N ARG A 55 -0.76 10.53 0.24
CA ARG A 55 -0.17 9.46 1.06
C ARG A 55 -1.02 9.18 2.29
N SER A 56 -1.50 10.23 2.99
CA SER A 56 -2.34 10.08 4.18
C SER A 56 -3.63 9.31 3.89
N LYS A 57 -4.27 9.60 2.75
CA LYS A 57 -5.49 8.88 2.34
C LYS A 57 -5.20 7.44 2.00
N PHE A 58 -4.10 7.18 1.26
CA PHE A 58 -3.66 5.83 0.95
C PHE A 58 -3.34 5.02 2.22
N GLU A 59 -2.57 5.59 3.14
CA GLU A 59 -2.25 4.99 4.44
C GLU A 59 -3.52 4.66 5.24
N SER A 60 -4.52 5.53 5.23
CA SER A 60 -5.80 5.28 5.89
C SER A 60 -6.56 4.09 5.29
N ILE A 61 -6.47 3.89 3.96
CA ILE A 61 -7.12 2.78 3.26
C ILE A 61 -6.44 1.45 3.61
N VAL A 62 -5.10 1.44 3.73
CA VAL A 62 -4.32 0.21 3.96
C VAL A 62 -3.98 -0.04 5.43
N ASP A 63 -4.33 0.85 6.35
CA ASP A 63 -4.00 0.75 7.78
C ASP A 63 -4.43 -0.59 8.39
N GLY A 64 -5.64 -1.06 8.03
CA GLY A 64 -6.12 -2.38 8.46
C GLY A 64 -5.27 -3.55 7.96
N LEU A 65 -4.71 -3.44 6.74
CA LEU A 65 -3.81 -4.47 6.19
C LEU A 65 -2.46 -4.47 6.90
N VAL A 66 -1.92 -3.28 7.21
CA VAL A 66 -0.64 -3.15 7.95
C VAL A 66 -0.80 -3.67 9.39
N LYS A 67 -1.90 -3.34 10.08
CA LYS A 67 -2.16 -3.87 11.42
C LYS A 67 -2.28 -5.39 11.46
N ARG A 68 -2.83 -6.01 10.41
CA ARG A 68 -2.91 -7.48 10.30
C ARG A 68 -1.54 -8.15 10.24
N THR A 69 -0.47 -7.46 9.84
CA THR A 69 0.87 -8.06 9.81
C THR A 69 1.53 -8.11 11.19
N VAL A 70 1.06 -7.30 12.14
CA VAL A 70 1.60 -7.26 13.52
C VAL A 70 1.31 -8.55 14.28
N GLY A 71 0.10 -9.11 14.12
CA GLY A 71 -0.32 -10.34 14.81
C GLY A 71 0.59 -11.54 14.52
N PRO A 72 0.85 -11.89 13.24
CA PRO A 72 1.80 -12.93 12.87
C PRO A 72 3.21 -12.72 13.42
N CYS A 73 3.71 -11.49 13.43
CA CYS A 73 5.03 -11.20 14.00
C CYS A 73 5.08 -11.44 15.52
N GLN A 74 4.03 -11.06 16.27
CA GLN A 74 3.96 -11.34 17.70
C GLN A 74 3.85 -12.83 17.99
N LYS A 75 3.06 -13.56 17.19
CA LYS A 75 2.94 -15.01 17.31
C LYS A 75 4.29 -15.70 17.06
N ALA A 76 5.03 -15.28 16.04
CA ALA A 76 6.35 -15.83 15.76
C ALA A 76 7.35 -15.62 16.92
N LEU A 77 7.27 -14.48 17.62
CA LEU A 77 8.09 -14.24 18.82
C LEU A 77 7.71 -15.17 19.98
N GLN A 78 6.41 -15.42 20.17
CA GLN A 78 5.91 -16.35 21.19
C GLN A 78 6.32 -17.79 20.87
N ASP A 79 6.16 -18.21 19.62
CA ASP A 79 6.52 -19.57 19.17
C ASP A 79 8.03 -19.83 19.28
N ALA A 80 8.85 -18.79 19.13
CA ALA A 80 10.31 -18.85 19.28
C ALA A 80 10.80 -18.62 20.73
N ASP A 81 9.91 -18.31 21.67
CA ASP A 81 10.22 -17.96 23.06
C ASP A 81 11.31 -16.87 23.21
N VAL A 82 11.29 -15.90 22.29
CA VAL A 82 12.24 -14.77 22.29
C VAL A 82 11.54 -13.46 22.62
N LYS A 83 12.20 -12.60 23.40
CA LYS A 83 11.70 -11.25 23.63
C LYS A 83 12.10 -10.36 22.47
N LYS A 84 11.33 -9.29 22.27
CA LYS A 84 11.65 -8.24 21.28
C LYS A 84 13.06 -7.66 21.45
N THR A 85 13.56 -7.64 22.69
CA THR A 85 14.90 -7.16 23.06
C THR A 85 16.03 -8.04 22.55
N ASP A 86 15.75 -9.34 22.39
CA ASP A 86 16.75 -10.37 22.07
C ASP A 86 17.03 -10.40 20.57
N ILE A 87 16.24 -9.69 19.77
CA ILE A 87 16.44 -9.53 18.34
C ILE A 87 17.63 -8.61 18.10
N GLY A 88 18.69 -9.15 17.49
CA GLY A 88 19.87 -8.37 17.11
C GLY A 88 19.59 -7.40 15.96
N GLU A 89 18.95 -7.89 14.90
CA GLU A 89 18.72 -7.13 13.67
C GLU A 89 17.32 -7.42 13.10
N VAL A 90 16.72 -6.39 12.48
CA VAL A 90 15.45 -6.50 11.76
C VAL A 90 15.72 -6.22 10.29
N ILE A 91 15.52 -7.22 9.43
CA ILE A 91 15.76 -7.12 7.99
C ILE A 91 14.41 -7.02 7.27
N LEU A 92 14.26 -6.01 6.41
CA LEU A 92 13.07 -5.85 5.57
C LEU A 92 13.29 -6.43 4.19
N VAL A 93 12.46 -7.40 3.81
CA VAL A 93 12.52 -8.06 2.50
C VAL A 93 11.21 -7.84 1.74
N GLY A 94 11.33 -7.50 0.45
CA GLY A 94 10.20 -7.32 -0.47
C GLY A 94 9.81 -5.87 -0.74
N GLY A 95 9.29 -5.59 -1.93
CA GLY A 95 9.04 -4.23 -2.41
C GLY A 95 8.08 -3.41 -1.55
N MET A 96 7.06 -4.04 -0.96
CA MET A 96 6.07 -3.36 -0.12
C MET A 96 6.64 -2.84 1.20
N THR A 97 7.79 -3.33 1.65
CA THR A 97 8.47 -2.82 2.85
C THR A 97 9.08 -1.43 2.64
N ARG A 98 9.14 -0.94 1.40
CA ARG A 98 9.59 0.41 1.06
C ARG A 98 8.60 1.49 1.50
N MET A 99 7.36 1.12 1.80
CA MET A 99 6.33 2.04 2.28
C MET A 99 6.73 2.61 3.67
N PRO A 100 6.73 3.95 3.86
CA PRO A 100 7.10 4.57 5.14
C PRO A 100 6.29 4.06 6.33
N LYS A 101 4.97 3.90 6.16
CA LYS A 101 4.08 3.37 7.20
C LYS A 101 4.50 1.97 7.69
N VAL A 102 4.92 1.09 6.78
CA VAL A 102 5.36 -0.27 7.12
C VAL A 102 6.65 -0.23 7.94
N GLN A 103 7.62 0.59 7.52
CA GLN A 103 8.88 0.78 8.27
C GLN A 103 8.60 1.30 9.68
N ALA A 104 7.71 2.30 9.82
CA ALA A 104 7.32 2.85 11.10
C ALA A 104 6.66 1.80 12.00
N THR A 105 5.72 1.00 11.48
CA THR A 105 5.08 -0.07 12.25
C THR A 105 6.06 -1.15 12.70
N VAL A 106 7.02 -1.52 11.85
CA VAL A 106 8.07 -2.49 12.22
C VAL A 106 8.99 -1.91 13.30
N GLN A 107 9.37 -0.65 13.18
CA GLN A 107 10.18 0.04 14.17
C GLN A 107 9.45 0.16 15.51
N GLU A 108 8.15 0.45 15.50
CA GLU A 108 7.29 0.45 16.70
C GLU A 108 7.16 -0.94 17.32
N LEU A 109 7.07 -1.99 16.48
CA LEU A 109 6.89 -3.36 16.95
C LEU A 109 8.14 -3.90 17.66
N PHE A 110 9.32 -3.69 17.07
CA PHE A 110 10.59 -4.27 17.52
C PHE A 110 11.50 -3.28 18.25
N GLY A 111 11.17 -1.98 18.26
CA GLY A 111 11.95 -0.94 18.94
C GLY A 111 13.32 -0.68 18.30
N ARG A 112 13.56 -1.17 17.08
CA ARG A 112 14.84 -1.07 16.36
C ARG A 112 14.63 -0.54 14.96
N THR A 113 15.59 0.23 14.47
CA THR A 113 15.59 0.70 13.08
C THR A 113 15.82 -0.49 12.15
N PRO A 114 14.91 -0.78 11.22
CA PRO A 114 15.08 -1.87 10.28
C PRO A 114 16.19 -1.58 9.26
N SER A 115 17.00 -2.60 8.99
CA SER A 115 18.01 -2.58 7.93
C SER A 115 17.39 -2.87 6.57
N LYS A 116 17.92 -2.21 5.54
CA LYS A 116 17.58 -2.45 4.13
C LYS A 116 18.77 -3.17 3.51
N SER A 117 18.59 -4.45 3.18
CA SER A 117 19.52 -5.19 2.32
C SER A 117 19.26 -4.89 0.85
#